data_AF-A0AAP6EMP8-F1
#
_entry.id   AF-A0AAP6EMP8-F1
#
_cell.length_a   1.000
_cell.length_b   1.000
_cell.length_c   1.000
_cell.angle_alpha   90.00
_cell.angle_beta   90.00
_cell.angle_gamma   90.00
#
_symmetry.space_group_name_H-M   'P 1'
#
loop_
_entity.id
_entity.type
_entity.pdbx_description
1 polymer ?
#
loop_
_entity_poly.entity_id
_entity_poly.type
_entity_poly.pdbx_seq_one_letter_code
_entity_poly.pdbx_strand_id
1 'polypeptide(L)' 'MMITTKHLGQEVTDGRRKGVLQSVWMGRAWVRPDGGGVEWDVQPSALVAVEEAEQSA' A
#
# COMPACT_ATOMS: atom_id res chain seq x y z
N MET A 1 -5.90 -10.21 -1.47
CA MET A 1 -5.49 -9.83 -2.84
C MET A 1 -4.01 -9.44 -2.82
N MET A 2 -3.24 -9.60 -3.91
CA MET A 2 -1.85 -9.11 -3.97
C MET A 2 -1.80 -7.69 -4.54
N ILE A 3 -1.14 -6.75 -3.87
CA ILE A 3 -0.94 -5.40 -4.39
C ILE A 3 -0.03 -5.45 -5.64
N THR A 4 -0.47 -4.75 -6.68
CA THR A 4 0.20 -4.65 -7.98
C THR A 4 0.11 -3.21 -8.50
N THR A 5 0.74 -2.93 -9.64
CA THR A 5 0.68 -1.63 -10.33
C THR A 5 -0.75 -1.16 -10.67
N LYS A 6 -1.75 -2.04 -10.63
CA LYS A 6 -3.16 -1.63 -10.77
C LYS A 6 -3.67 -0.77 -9.61
N HIS A 7 -2.99 -0.83 -8.46
CA HIS A 7 -3.41 -0.16 -7.23
C HIS A 7 -2.64 1.15 -7.00
N LEU A 8 -1.91 1.65 -8.01
CA LEU A 8 -1.20 2.92 -7.90
C LEU A 8 -2.18 4.06 -7.67
N GLY A 9 -1.85 4.93 -6.73
CA GLY A 9 -2.73 6.01 -6.28
C GLY A 9 -3.82 5.58 -5.29
N GLN A 10 -3.98 4.29 -4.99
CA GLN A 10 -4.91 3.82 -3.97
C GLN A 10 -4.29 3.84 -2.57
N GLU A 11 -5.14 3.99 -1.56
CA GLU A 11 -4.75 3.85 -0.16
C GLU A 11 -4.55 2.36 0.19
N VAL A 12 -3.37 2.07 0.72
CA VAL A 12 -2.94 0.74 1.14
C VAL A 12 -2.48 0.76 2.60
N THR A 13 -2.58 -0.39 3.26
CA THR A 13 -2.14 -0.58 4.64
C THR A 13 -1.36 -1.88 4.80
N ASP A 14 -0.34 -1.85 5.65
CA ASP A 14 0.37 -3.05 6.12
C ASP A 14 -0.17 -3.56 7.46
N GLY A 15 -1.30 -3.01 7.92
CA GLY A 15 -1.90 -3.28 9.23
C GLY A 15 -1.32 -2.45 10.37
N ARG A 16 -0.25 -1.69 10.15
CA ARG A 16 0.36 -0.76 11.13
C ARG A 16 0.36 0.68 10.65
N ARG A 17 0.59 0.89 9.36
CA ARG A 17 0.70 2.20 8.70
C ARG A 17 -0.20 2.20 7.47
N LYS A 18 -0.79 3.36 7.20
CA LYS A 18 -1.57 3.63 5.99
C LYS A 18 -0.85 4.64 5.11
N GLY A 19 -1.04 4.52 3.81
CA GLY A 19 -0.52 5.48 2.85
C GLY A 19 -0.94 5.18 1.42
N VAL A 20 -0.52 6.01 0.49
CA VAL A 20 -0.86 5.88 -0.93
C VAL A 20 0.23 5.08 -1.65
N LEU A 21 -0.17 4.08 -2.43
CA LEU A 21 0.76 3.30 -3.25
C LEU A 21 1.30 4.14 -4.41
N GLN A 22 2.61 4.29 -4.49
CA GLN A 22 3.27 5.18 -5.45
C GLN A 22 3.94 4.43 -6.60
N SER A 23 4.50 3.26 -6.31
CA SER A 23 5.13 2.41 -7.31
C SER A 23 5.21 0.97 -6.84
N VAL A 24 5.30 0.03 -7.78
CA VAL A 24 5.62 -1.38 -7.53
C VAL A 24 6.69 -1.80 -8.54
N TRP A 25 7.86 -2.18 -8.08
CA TRP A 25 8.98 -2.57 -8.94
C TRP A 25 9.92 -3.55 -8.23
N MET A 26 10.39 -4.55 -8.96
CA MET A 26 11.32 -5.59 -8.48
C MET A 26 10.90 -6.22 -7.14
N GLY A 27 9.61 -6.52 -6.98
CA GLY A 27 9.09 -7.19 -5.79
C GLY A 27 8.95 -6.31 -4.54
N ARG A 28 9.10 -4.99 -4.68
CA ARG A 28 8.79 -4.01 -3.62
C ARG A 28 7.70 -3.05 -4.06
N ALA A 29 6.93 -2.59 -3.08
CA ALA A 29 5.95 -1.52 -3.19
C ALA A 29 6.47 -0.31 -2.41
N TRP A 30 6.42 0.88 -3.00
CA TRP A 30 6.70 2.13 -2.29
C TRP A 30 5.39 2.83 -1.96
N VAL A 31 5.26 3.22 -0.70
CA VAL A 31 4.05 3.82 -0.17
C VAL A 31 4.41 5.15 0.46
N ARG A 32 3.62 6.18 0.12
CA ARG A 32 3.73 7.50 0.71
C ARG A 32 2.83 7.59 1.94
N PRO A 33 3.33 8.06 3.10
CA PRO A 33 2.52 8.17 4.31
C PRO A 33 1.36 9.13 4.13
N ASP A 34 0.24 8.75 4.74
CA ASP A 34 -0.82 9.71 5.00
C ASP A 34 -0.31 10.83 5.93
N GLY A 35 -0.63 12.08 5.61
CA GLY A 35 -0.06 13.26 6.28
C GLY A 35 1.35 13.68 5.80
N GLY A 36 1.93 12.97 4.83
CA GLY A 36 3.25 13.27 4.27
C GLY A 36 4.43 12.67 5.05
N GLY A 37 5.64 12.86 4.54
CA GLY A 37 6.86 12.27 5.10
C GLY A 37 7.64 11.44 4.09
N VAL A 38 8.55 10.61 4.58
CA VAL A 38 9.42 9.76 3.75
C VAL A 38 8.64 8.53 3.32
N GLU A 39 8.64 8.27 2.01
CA GLU A 39 8.11 7.03 1.44
C GLU A 39 8.83 5.82 2.05
N TRP A 40 8.08 4.75 2.36
CA TRP A 40 8.67 3.49 2.79
C TRP A 40 8.40 2.41 1.76
N ASP A 41 9.28 1.42 1.73
CA ASP A 41 9.14 0.25 0.90
C ASP A 41 8.73 -0.97 1.71
N VAL A 42 7.92 -1.84 1.09
CA VAL A 42 7.38 -3.04 1.73
C VAL A 42 7.11 -4.12 0.68
N GLN A 43 7.03 -5.38 1.09
CA GLN A 43 6.60 -6.44 0.18
C GLN A 43 5.14 -6.22 -0.23
N PRO A 44 4.79 -6.29 -1.53
CA PRO A 44 3.42 -6.07 -1.98
C PRO A 44 2.40 -7.06 -1.37
N SER A 45 2.83 -8.26 -1.00
CA SER A 45 2.00 -9.26 -0.33
C SER A 45 1.68 -8.92 1.13
N ALA A 46 2.41 -8.00 1.74
CA ALA A 46 2.14 -7.50 3.08
C ALA A 46 1.19 -6.30 3.09
N LEU A 47 0.79 -5.81 1.91
CA LEU A 47 -0.16 -4.71 1.76
C LEU A 47 -1.54 -5.22 1.36
N VAL A 48 -2.56 -4.51 1.81
CA VAL A 48 -3.96 -4.64 1.35
C VAL A 48 -4.52 -3.25 1.04
N ALA A 49 -5.45 -3.15 0.09
CA ALA A 49 -6.18 -1.90 -0.13
C ALA A 49 -7.06 -1.62 1.09
N VAL A 50 -7.13 -0.36 1.53
CA VAL A 50 -7.90 -0.01 2.74
C VAL A 50 -9.39 -0.28 2.53
N GLU A 51 -9.94 0.03 1.36
CA GLU A 51 -11.33 -0.30 1.02
C GLU A 51 -11.64 -1.81 1.13
N GLU A 52 -10.70 -2.68 0.78
CA GLU A 52 -10.86 -4.14 0.91
C GLU A 52 -10.74 -4.60 2.37
N ALA A 53 -9.86 -3.95 3.15
CA ALA A 53 -9.69 -4.24 4.57
C ALA A 53 -10.96 -3.90 5.37
N GLU A 54 -11.63 -2.80 5.02
CA GLU A 54 -12.88 -2.37 5.66
C GLU A 54 -14.08 -3.24 5.29
N GLN A 55 -14.11 -3.81 4.07
CA GLN A 55 -15.16 -4.75 3.64
C GLN A 55 -15.01 -6.16 4.22
N SER A 56 -13.83 -6.49 4.74
CA SER A 56 -13.52 -7.80 5.32
C SER A 56 -13.67 -7.84 6.86
N ALA A 57 -14.10 -6.74 7.48
CA ALA A 57 -14.34 -6.58 8.91
C ALA A 57 -15.83 -6.64 9.25
#